data_AF-A0A6C0LT45-F1
#
_entry.id   AF-A0A6C0LT45-F1
#
_cell.length_a   1.000
_cell.length_b   1.000
_cell.length_c   1.000
_cell.angle_alpha   90.00
_cell.angle_beta   90.00
_cell.angle_gamma   90.00
#
_symmetry.space_group_name_H-M   'P 1'
#
loop_
_entity.id
_entity.type
_entity.pdbx_description
1 polymer ?
#
loop_
_entity_poly.entity_id
_entity_poly.type
_entity_poly.pdbx_seq_one_letter_code
_entity_poly.pdbx_strand_id
1 'polypeptide(L)'
;MTKTNVTTLLHPVLLECCEFTTDNFWNTIFTDLAYGNTPYGFYFYKDLLSYKGKKAYAIRINETDNEKLYNDVYDLLSKFGVLSMDERRKKQEIFEIPNQTITTWGDIRKKNYKDLLIELFAIDLKNKFKLSIASAQYTISSINIALSLNAISPTDIHMTDNRIDKIDGLVLKKGAICDYFETDMDIYNKISNDLIYPEIYVKTPMIEKWEKYLSGLEQKMII
;
A
#
# COMPACT_ATOMS: atom_id res chain seq x y z
N MET A 1 -31.54 15.55 -44.15
CA MET A 1 -31.24 16.83 -43.47
C MET A 1 -30.51 16.51 -42.17
N THR A 2 -29.19 16.52 -42.20
CA THR A 2 -28.31 16.25 -41.06
C THR A 2 -28.34 17.46 -40.13
N LYS A 3 -28.93 17.31 -38.94
CA LYS A 3 -28.81 18.29 -37.86
C LYS A 3 -27.35 18.36 -37.45
N THR A 4 -26.65 19.41 -37.87
CA THR A 4 -25.40 19.84 -37.23
C THR A 4 -25.77 20.27 -35.81
N ASN A 5 -25.50 19.40 -34.84
CA ASN A 5 -25.53 19.77 -33.43
C ASN A 5 -24.46 20.86 -33.26
N VAL A 6 -24.90 22.10 -33.05
CA VAL A 6 -24.02 23.17 -32.60
C VAL A 6 -23.56 22.75 -31.21
N THR A 7 -22.33 22.24 -31.09
CA THR A 7 -21.71 21.93 -29.79
C THR A 7 -21.41 23.24 -29.10
N THR A 8 -22.34 23.69 -28.27
CA THR A 8 -22.20 24.91 -27.47
C THR A 8 -20.97 24.74 -26.57
N LEU A 9 -19.96 25.59 -26.79
CA LEU A 9 -18.78 25.65 -25.95
C LEU A 9 -19.20 26.12 -24.54
N LEU A 10 -18.99 25.26 -23.54
CA LEU A 10 -19.42 25.51 -22.16
C LEU A 10 -18.28 26.11 -21.32
N HIS A 11 -17.06 25.59 -21.50
CA HIS A 11 -15.91 25.96 -20.68
C HIS A 11 -14.67 26.23 -21.55
N PRO A 12 -14.52 27.45 -22.12
CA PRO A 12 -13.39 27.81 -22.98
C PRO A 12 -12.01 27.64 -22.32
N VAL A 13 -11.93 27.86 -21.00
CA VAL A 13 -10.68 27.73 -20.21
C VAL A 13 -10.10 26.32 -20.29
N LEU A 14 -10.93 25.29 -20.49
CA LEU A 14 -10.46 23.91 -20.65
C LEU A 14 -9.81 23.65 -22.02
N LEU A 15 -10.10 24.45 -23.05
CA LEU A 15 -9.36 24.40 -24.32
C LEU A 15 -7.97 25.02 -24.19
N GLU A 16 -7.84 26.09 -23.39
CA GLU A 16 -6.54 26.69 -23.09
C GLU A 16 -5.66 25.71 -22.29
N CYS A 17 -6.28 24.82 -21.51
CA CYS A 17 -5.57 23.74 -20.80
C CYS A 17 -4.94 22.70 -21.75
N CYS A 18 -5.38 22.59 -23.01
CA CYS A 18 -4.79 21.68 -23.99
C CYS A 18 -3.34 22.06 -24.35
N GLU A 19 -2.94 23.32 -24.17
CA GLU A 19 -1.56 23.77 -24.44
C GLU A 19 -0.53 23.11 -23.49
N PHE A 20 -0.98 22.62 -22.33
CA PHE A 20 -0.12 22.00 -21.32
C PHE A 20 0.06 20.49 -21.49
N THR A 21 -0.55 19.88 -22.52
CA THR A 21 -0.43 18.44 -22.78
C THR A 21 0.00 18.11 -24.20
N THR A 22 0.98 17.23 -24.32
CA THR A 22 1.43 16.69 -25.61
C THR A 22 0.72 15.38 -25.96
N ASP A 23 -0.08 14.81 -25.05
CA ASP A 23 -0.78 13.55 -25.27
C ASP A 23 -2.12 13.80 -25.98
N ASN A 24 -2.29 13.17 -27.15
CA ASN A 24 -3.53 13.21 -27.92
C ASN A 24 -4.74 12.71 -27.12
N PHE A 25 -4.54 11.77 -26.20
CA PHE A 25 -5.61 11.26 -25.32
C PHE A 25 -6.13 12.36 -24.40
N TRP A 26 -5.23 13.03 -23.69
CA TRP A 26 -5.58 14.11 -22.78
C TRP A 26 -6.15 15.32 -23.54
N ASN A 27 -5.59 15.66 -24.70
CA ASN A 27 -6.15 16.69 -25.58
C ASN A 27 -7.60 16.39 -25.97
N THR A 28 -7.93 15.13 -26.30
CA THR A 28 -9.30 14.73 -26.61
C THR A 28 -10.21 14.88 -25.39
N ILE A 29 -9.75 14.47 -24.20
CA ILE A 29 -10.53 14.58 -22.96
C ILE A 29 -10.79 16.04 -22.57
N PHE A 30 -9.77 16.91 -22.59
CA PHE A 30 -9.94 18.32 -22.26
C PHE A 30 -10.84 19.04 -23.27
N THR A 31 -10.72 18.68 -24.56
CA THR A 31 -11.63 19.16 -25.61
C THR A 31 -13.07 18.71 -25.32
N ASP A 32 -13.30 17.43 -25.04
CA ASP A 32 -14.63 16.91 -24.71
C ASP A 32 -15.21 17.59 -23.46
N LEU A 33 -14.39 17.80 -22.43
CA LEU A 33 -14.80 18.51 -21.21
C LEU A 33 -15.18 19.97 -21.49
N ALA A 34 -14.48 20.66 -22.39
CA ALA A 34 -14.83 22.03 -22.81
C ALA A 34 -16.21 22.12 -23.47
N TYR A 35 -16.63 21.05 -24.16
CA TYR A 35 -17.96 20.89 -24.75
C TYR A 35 -19.00 20.26 -23.80
N GLY A 36 -18.64 20.02 -22.53
CA GLY A 36 -19.53 19.46 -21.52
C GLY A 36 -19.65 17.93 -21.54
N ASN A 37 -18.91 17.24 -22.40
CA ASN A 37 -18.85 15.79 -22.42
C ASN A 37 -17.87 15.32 -21.34
N THR A 38 -18.36 14.51 -20.39
CA THR A 38 -17.56 14.06 -19.25
C THR A 38 -17.33 12.55 -19.32
N PRO A 39 -16.15 12.06 -18.89
CA PRO A 39 -15.90 10.63 -18.74
C PRO A 39 -16.88 9.98 -17.76
N TYR A 40 -17.05 8.66 -17.86
CA TYR A 40 -18.00 7.93 -17.02
C TYR A 40 -17.80 8.21 -15.52
N GLY A 41 -18.88 8.61 -14.84
CA GLY A 41 -18.86 8.91 -13.41
C GLY A 41 -18.55 10.36 -13.07
N PHE A 42 -18.14 11.19 -14.04
CA PHE A 42 -17.99 12.63 -13.85
C PHE A 42 -19.24 13.40 -14.29
N TYR A 43 -19.45 14.57 -13.72
CA TYR A 43 -20.50 15.50 -14.15
C TYR A 43 -20.12 16.94 -13.81
N PHE A 44 -20.67 17.88 -14.58
CA PHE A 44 -20.61 19.29 -14.27
C PHE A 44 -21.84 19.72 -13.46
N TYR A 45 -21.62 20.50 -12.40
CA TYR A 45 -22.69 21.16 -11.64
C TYR A 45 -22.28 22.61 -11.34
N LYS A 46 -22.93 23.59 -11.97
CA LYS A 46 -22.66 25.03 -11.75
C LYS A 46 -21.16 25.36 -11.78
N ASP A 47 -20.49 24.99 -12.87
CA ASP A 47 -19.05 25.19 -13.12
C ASP A 47 -18.10 24.40 -12.21
N LEU A 48 -18.62 23.37 -11.52
CA LEU A 48 -17.83 22.40 -10.76
C LEU A 48 -17.78 21.06 -11.48
N LEU A 49 -16.57 20.56 -11.74
CA LEU A 49 -16.35 19.18 -12.17
C LEU A 49 -16.33 18.27 -10.93
N SER A 50 -17.23 17.30 -10.85
CA SER A 50 -17.39 16.39 -9.71
C SER A 50 -17.47 14.93 -10.12
N TYR A 51 -17.06 14.02 -9.22
CA TYR A 51 -17.20 12.58 -9.39
C TYR A 51 -18.39 12.02 -8.58
N LYS A 52 -19.17 11.13 -9.20
CA LYS A 52 -20.39 10.54 -8.64
C LYS A 52 -20.09 9.76 -7.36
N GLY A 53 -20.69 10.20 -6.25
CA GLY A 53 -20.67 9.49 -4.97
C GLY A 53 -19.72 10.05 -3.90
N LYS A 54 -18.85 11.02 -4.21
CA LYS A 54 -17.99 11.68 -3.21
C LYS A 54 -18.00 13.20 -3.40
N LYS A 55 -18.73 13.92 -2.54
CA LYS A 55 -18.82 15.40 -2.52
C LYS A 55 -17.47 16.12 -2.29
N ALA A 56 -16.42 15.40 -1.92
CA ALA A 56 -15.14 15.97 -1.50
C ALA A 56 -14.18 16.31 -2.66
N TYR A 57 -14.45 15.87 -3.88
CA TYR A 57 -13.57 16.06 -5.02
C TYR A 57 -14.30 16.84 -6.11
N ALA A 58 -14.36 18.16 -5.94
CA ALA A 58 -14.96 19.09 -6.88
C ALA A 58 -13.96 20.20 -7.22
N ILE A 59 -13.71 20.42 -8.51
CA ILE A 59 -12.82 21.49 -9.01
C ILE A 59 -13.68 22.57 -9.66
N ARG A 60 -13.42 23.83 -9.33
CA ARG A 60 -14.11 24.98 -9.91
C ARG A 60 -13.32 25.51 -11.10
N ILE A 61 -13.98 25.64 -12.25
CA ILE A 61 -13.32 25.90 -13.55
C ILE A 61 -13.00 27.39 -13.75
N ASN A 62 -13.69 28.29 -13.03
CA ASN A 62 -13.70 29.73 -13.33
C ASN A 62 -12.71 30.59 -12.54
N GLU A 63 -11.90 30.03 -11.62
CA GLU A 63 -11.15 30.83 -10.63
C GLU A 63 -9.63 30.59 -10.58
N THR A 64 -9.08 29.73 -11.44
CA THR A 64 -7.67 29.31 -11.35
C THR A 64 -6.86 29.60 -12.60
N ASP A 65 -5.57 29.83 -12.37
CA ASP A 65 -4.50 29.83 -13.37
C ASP A 65 -4.58 28.56 -14.24
N ASN A 66 -4.45 28.72 -15.56
CA ASN A 66 -4.71 27.65 -16.54
C ASN A 66 -3.82 26.42 -16.30
N GLU A 67 -2.57 26.62 -15.90
CA GLU A 67 -1.64 25.53 -15.58
C GLU A 67 -2.08 24.76 -14.32
N LYS A 68 -2.58 25.46 -13.30
CA LYS A 68 -3.07 24.82 -12.07
C LYS A 68 -4.37 24.08 -12.32
N LEU A 69 -5.27 24.67 -13.11
CA LEU A 69 -6.51 24.03 -13.51
C LEU A 69 -6.25 22.74 -14.28
N TYR A 70 -5.32 22.76 -15.24
CA TYR A 70 -4.89 21.57 -15.97
C TYR A 70 -4.42 20.48 -15.00
N ASN A 71 -3.48 20.82 -14.11
CA ASN A 71 -2.92 19.86 -13.16
C ASN A 71 -3.98 19.29 -12.23
N ASP A 72 -4.87 20.12 -11.68
CA ASP A 72 -5.93 19.69 -10.77
C ASP A 72 -6.92 18.74 -11.47
N VAL A 73 -7.34 19.08 -12.69
CA VAL A 73 -8.26 18.26 -13.49
C VAL A 73 -7.60 16.95 -13.90
N TYR A 74 -6.35 17.00 -14.36
CA TYR A 74 -5.54 15.83 -14.69
C TYR A 74 -5.39 14.90 -13.47
N ASP A 75 -5.06 15.44 -12.30
CA ASP A 75 -4.92 14.69 -11.06
C ASP A 75 -6.23 14.03 -10.64
N LEU A 76 -7.33 14.76 -10.74
CA LEU A 76 -8.66 14.27 -10.40
C LEU A 76 -9.04 13.08 -11.31
N LEU A 77 -8.93 13.27 -12.62
CA LEU A 77 -9.26 12.25 -13.61
C LEU A 77 -8.35 11.02 -13.47
N SER A 78 -7.05 11.24 -13.27
CA SER A 78 -6.05 10.20 -13.03
C SER A 78 -6.30 9.40 -11.75
N LYS A 79 -6.75 10.06 -10.66
CA LYS A 79 -7.10 9.41 -9.39
C LYS A 79 -8.30 8.47 -9.53
N PHE A 80 -9.24 8.78 -10.41
CA PHE A 80 -10.44 7.97 -10.67
C PHE A 80 -10.31 7.05 -11.89
N GLY A 81 -9.10 6.86 -12.42
CA GLY A 81 -8.79 5.79 -13.38
C GLY A 81 -8.95 6.17 -14.85
N VAL A 82 -9.13 7.45 -15.17
CA VAL A 82 -8.97 7.95 -16.54
C VAL A 82 -7.48 8.12 -16.77
N LEU A 83 -6.90 7.20 -17.54
CA LEU A 83 -5.46 7.13 -17.79
C LEU A 83 -5.23 6.80 -19.26
N SER A 84 -4.21 7.42 -19.85
CA SER A 84 -3.77 7.11 -21.20
C SER A 84 -3.25 5.66 -21.28
N MET A 85 -3.28 5.04 -22.47
CA MET A 85 -2.78 3.67 -22.65
C MET A 85 -1.31 3.54 -22.24
N ASP A 86 -0.50 4.57 -22.49
CA ASP A 86 0.91 4.58 -22.09
C ASP A 86 1.09 4.76 -20.58
N GLU A 87 0.21 5.50 -19.91
CA GLU A 87 0.20 5.61 -18.44
C GLU A 87 -0.26 4.31 -17.78
N ARG A 88 -1.22 3.62 -18.39
CA ARG A 88 -1.65 2.28 -17.95
C ARG A 88 -0.49 1.30 -18.09
N ARG A 89 0.26 1.35 -19.20
CA ARG A 89 1.47 0.53 -19.41
C ARG A 89 2.55 0.86 -18.38
N LYS A 90 2.88 2.14 -18.15
CA LYS A 90 3.86 2.55 -17.13
C LYS A 90 3.46 2.15 -15.71
N LYS A 91 2.17 2.27 -15.35
CA LYS A 91 1.68 1.78 -14.05
C LYS A 91 1.79 0.26 -13.96
N GLN A 92 1.54 -0.48 -15.04
CA GLN A 92 1.77 -1.92 -15.11
C GLN A 92 3.26 -2.28 -15.00
N GLU A 93 4.17 -1.52 -15.62
CA GLU A 93 5.63 -1.71 -15.50
C GLU A 93 6.14 -1.50 -14.06
N ILE A 94 5.51 -0.64 -13.25
CA ILE A 94 5.83 -0.53 -11.81
C ILE A 94 5.42 -1.80 -11.04
N PHE A 95 4.41 -2.53 -11.54
CA PHE A 95 3.98 -3.83 -11.05
C PHE A 95 4.75 -4.99 -11.70
N GLU A 96 5.43 -4.76 -12.83
CA GLU A 96 6.37 -5.73 -13.38
C GLU A 96 7.54 -5.86 -12.41
N ILE A 97 7.52 -7.01 -11.78
CA ILE A 97 8.57 -7.64 -10.98
C ILE A 97 9.93 -7.13 -11.47
N PRO A 98 10.76 -6.50 -10.61
CA PRO A 98 12.08 -6.08 -11.05
C PRO A 98 12.78 -7.30 -11.67
N ASN A 99 13.46 -7.13 -12.82
CA ASN A 99 14.24 -8.17 -13.51
C ASN A 99 15.38 -8.79 -12.66
N GLN A 100 15.41 -8.49 -11.38
CA GLN A 100 16.25 -9.14 -10.39
C GLN A 100 15.52 -10.40 -9.92
N THR A 101 16.22 -11.53 -9.97
CA THR A 101 15.79 -12.76 -9.31
C THR A 101 15.70 -12.48 -7.81
N ILE A 102 14.49 -12.22 -7.30
CA ILE A 102 14.23 -12.07 -5.88
C ILE A 102 14.31 -13.48 -5.31
N THR A 103 15.43 -13.81 -4.70
CA THR A 103 15.66 -15.12 -4.09
C THR A 103 15.20 -15.15 -2.64
N THR A 104 15.08 -13.99 -1.98
CA THR A 104 14.85 -13.93 -0.53
C THR A 104 13.74 -12.94 -0.16
N TRP A 105 12.93 -13.30 0.85
CA TRP A 105 11.85 -12.45 1.36
C TRP A 105 12.33 -11.06 1.86
N GLY A 106 13.59 -11.00 2.33
CA GLY A 106 14.24 -9.77 2.79
C GLY A 106 14.50 -8.76 1.68
N ASP A 107 14.67 -9.22 0.43
CA ASP A 107 15.02 -8.34 -0.71
C ASP A 107 13.82 -7.50 -1.17
N ILE A 108 12.60 -7.92 -0.80
CA ILE A 108 11.38 -7.21 -1.15
C ILE A 108 11.21 -6.00 -0.22
N ARG A 109 11.43 -4.80 -0.76
CA ARG A 109 11.25 -3.54 -0.03
C ARG A 109 9.80 -3.05 0.01
N LYS A 110 9.03 -3.31 -1.05
CA LYS A 110 7.66 -2.78 -1.19
C LYS A 110 6.65 -3.68 -0.48
N LYS A 111 5.93 -3.14 0.51
CA LYS A 111 4.88 -3.85 1.25
C LYS A 111 3.80 -4.44 0.33
N ASN A 112 3.28 -3.64 -0.61
CA ASN A 112 2.23 -4.09 -1.53
C ASN A 112 2.63 -5.33 -2.34
N TYR A 113 3.93 -5.48 -2.63
CA TYR A 113 4.44 -6.66 -3.35
C TYR A 113 4.49 -7.89 -2.44
N LYS A 114 4.84 -7.73 -1.16
CA LYS A 114 4.76 -8.80 -0.16
C LYS A 114 3.33 -9.28 0.03
N ASP A 115 2.40 -8.34 0.19
CA ASP A 115 0.98 -8.63 0.36
C ASP A 115 0.44 -9.44 -0.85
N LEU A 116 0.79 -9.02 -2.07
CA LEU A 116 0.44 -9.74 -3.30
C LEU A 116 1.01 -11.17 -3.34
N LEU A 117 2.28 -11.36 -2.97
CA LEU A 117 2.90 -12.69 -2.98
C LEU A 117 2.22 -13.64 -1.98
N ILE A 118 1.81 -13.14 -0.82
CA ILE A 118 1.07 -13.92 0.19
C ILE A 118 -0.32 -14.29 -0.35
N GLU A 119 -1.00 -13.36 -1.02
CA GLU A 119 -2.30 -13.63 -1.65
C GLU A 119 -2.18 -14.71 -2.72
N LEU A 120 -1.19 -14.61 -3.61
CA LEU A 120 -0.93 -15.62 -4.64
C LEU A 120 -0.62 -16.98 -4.04
N PHE A 121 0.21 -17.04 -2.99
CA PHE A 121 0.50 -18.27 -2.27
C PHE A 121 -0.75 -18.91 -1.66
N ALA A 122 -1.62 -18.11 -1.02
CA ALA A 122 -2.88 -18.61 -0.47
C ALA A 122 -3.85 -19.11 -1.55
N ILE A 123 -3.85 -18.49 -2.73
CA ILE A 123 -4.62 -18.95 -3.90
C ILE A 123 -4.09 -20.30 -4.39
N ASP A 124 -2.76 -20.47 -4.46
CA ASP A 124 -2.14 -21.72 -4.87
C ASP A 124 -2.47 -22.85 -3.88
N LEU A 125 -2.41 -22.58 -2.57
CA LEU A 125 -2.86 -23.52 -1.53
C LEU A 125 -4.35 -23.83 -1.66
N LYS A 126 -5.20 -22.83 -1.90
CA LYS A 126 -6.63 -23.03 -2.12
C LYS A 126 -6.88 -23.97 -3.29
N ASN A 127 -6.17 -23.79 -4.40
CA ASN A 127 -6.34 -24.62 -5.59
C ASN A 127 -5.80 -26.04 -5.36
N LYS A 128 -4.65 -26.16 -4.70
CA LYS A 128 -4.00 -27.45 -4.39
C LYS A 128 -4.80 -28.30 -3.41
N PHE A 129 -5.38 -27.69 -2.37
CA PHE A 129 -6.13 -28.38 -1.31
C PHE A 129 -7.65 -28.22 -1.42
N LYS A 130 -8.15 -27.61 -2.51
CA LYS A 130 -9.57 -27.33 -2.76
C LYS A 130 -10.27 -26.61 -1.60
N LEU A 131 -9.59 -25.62 -1.02
CA LEU A 131 -10.10 -24.88 0.13
C LEU A 131 -11.24 -23.92 -0.27
N SER A 132 -12.03 -23.51 0.73
CA SER A 132 -13.01 -22.46 0.55
C SER A 132 -12.33 -21.08 0.39
N ILE A 133 -13.06 -20.10 -0.16
CA ILE A 133 -12.58 -18.71 -0.24
C ILE A 133 -12.34 -18.15 1.17
N ALA A 134 -13.21 -18.45 2.12
CA ALA A 134 -13.08 -18.03 3.51
C ALA A 134 -11.81 -18.60 4.16
N SER A 135 -11.49 -19.87 3.90
CA SER A 135 -10.26 -20.52 4.40
C SER A 135 -9.00 -19.87 3.83
N ALA A 136 -9.02 -19.47 2.54
CA ALA A 136 -7.90 -18.77 1.92
C ALA A 136 -7.69 -17.38 2.53
N GLN A 137 -8.78 -16.62 2.75
CA GLN A 137 -8.74 -15.32 3.45
C GLN A 137 -8.22 -15.45 4.88
N TYR A 138 -8.64 -16.50 5.59
CA TYR A 138 -8.12 -16.82 6.92
C TYR A 138 -6.62 -17.11 6.86
N THR A 139 -6.18 -17.93 5.90
CA THR A 139 -4.75 -18.26 5.71
C THR A 139 -3.90 -17.00 5.48
N ILE A 140 -4.36 -16.07 4.64
CA ILE A 140 -3.70 -14.78 4.41
C ILE A 140 -3.59 -14.00 5.72
N SER A 141 -4.69 -13.90 6.47
CA SER A 141 -4.75 -13.18 7.74
C SER A 141 -3.79 -13.78 8.77
N SER A 142 -3.77 -15.12 8.89
CA SER A 142 -2.88 -15.85 9.79
C SER A 142 -1.41 -15.63 9.45
N ILE A 143 -1.02 -15.68 8.16
CA ILE A 143 0.35 -15.40 7.72
C ILE A 143 0.75 -13.96 8.07
N ASN A 144 -0.13 -12.98 7.81
CA ASN A 144 0.13 -11.57 8.10
C ASN A 144 0.29 -11.30 9.61
N ILE A 145 -0.53 -11.94 10.45
CA ILE A 145 -0.42 -11.86 11.90
C ILE A 145 0.91 -12.48 12.35
N ALA A 146 1.25 -13.67 11.86
CA ALA A 146 2.48 -14.35 12.22
C ALA A 146 3.74 -13.59 11.79
N LEU A 147 3.72 -12.93 10.63
CA LEU A 147 4.78 -12.01 10.20
C LEU A 147 4.87 -10.78 11.10
N SER A 148 3.72 -10.19 11.45
CA SER A 148 3.67 -8.98 12.31
C SER A 148 4.17 -9.26 13.74
N LEU A 149 3.96 -10.48 14.23
CA LEU A 149 4.41 -10.94 15.54
C LEU A 149 5.86 -11.50 15.51
N ASN A 150 6.55 -11.42 14.37
CA ASN A 150 7.86 -12.07 14.15
C ASN A 150 7.87 -13.57 14.50
N ALA A 151 6.70 -14.23 14.47
CA ALA A 151 6.63 -15.68 14.57
C ALA A 151 7.33 -16.27 13.35
N ILE A 152 6.89 -15.88 12.15
CA ILE A 152 7.55 -16.24 10.88
C ILE A 152 8.62 -15.19 10.60
N SER A 153 9.86 -15.65 10.50
CA SER A 153 11.00 -14.82 10.10
C SER A 153 11.20 -14.86 8.58
N PRO A 154 11.95 -13.91 7.99
CA PRO A 154 12.23 -13.93 6.56
C PRO A 154 12.94 -15.20 6.07
N THR A 155 13.63 -15.94 6.96
CA THR A 155 14.28 -17.21 6.62
C THR A 155 13.32 -18.39 6.55
N ASP A 156 12.14 -18.26 7.14
CA ASP A 156 11.10 -19.29 7.14
C ASP A 156 10.28 -19.26 5.84
N ILE A 157 10.52 -18.28 4.94
CA ILE A 157 9.82 -18.11 3.67
C ILE A 157 10.76 -18.48 2.52
N HIS A 158 10.49 -19.61 1.88
CA HIS A 158 11.25 -20.11 0.74
C HIS A 158 10.67 -19.60 -0.56
N MET A 159 11.49 -18.87 -1.32
CA MET A 159 11.12 -18.30 -2.61
C MET A 159 11.88 -18.95 -3.76
N THR A 160 11.17 -19.26 -4.84
CA THR A 160 11.74 -19.74 -6.12
C THR A 160 11.04 -19.00 -7.26
N ASP A 161 11.80 -18.52 -8.25
CA ASP A 161 11.26 -17.82 -9.42
C ASP A 161 10.27 -16.69 -9.09
N ASN A 162 10.63 -15.84 -8.12
CA ASN A 162 9.80 -14.73 -7.64
C ASN A 162 8.44 -15.15 -7.05
N ARG A 163 8.28 -16.42 -6.66
CA ARG A 163 7.09 -16.94 -5.99
C ARG A 163 7.45 -17.58 -4.66
N ILE A 164 6.50 -17.57 -3.73
CA ILE A 164 6.62 -18.33 -2.48
C ILE A 164 6.28 -19.79 -2.80
N ASP A 165 7.23 -20.69 -2.58
CA ASP A 165 7.01 -22.13 -2.73
C ASP A 165 6.53 -22.75 -1.42
N LYS A 166 7.14 -22.33 -0.31
CA LYS A 166 6.87 -22.88 1.01
C LYS A 166 7.09 -21.84 2.10
N ILE A 167 6.23 -21.89 3.12
CA ILE A 167 6.43 -21.18 4.38
C ILE A 167 6.50 -22.22 5.49
N ASP A 168 7.62 -22.24 6.21
CA ASP A 168 7.81 -23.14 7.34
C ASP A 168 6.91 -22.72 8.52
N GLY A 169 6.36 -23.70 9.22
CA GLY A 169 5.43 -23.48 10.33
C GLY A 169 3.97 -23.32 9.93
N LEU A 170 3.59 -23.43 8.64
CA LEU A 170 2.19 -23.55 8.23
C LEU A 170 1.72 -25.01 8.29
N VAL A 171 0.67 -25.28 9.07
CA VAL A 171 0.07 -26.60 9.20
C VAL A 171 -1.39 -26.57 8.75
N LEU A 172 -1.77 -27.58 7.98
CA LEU A 172 -3.15 -27.78 7.58
C LEU A 172 -3.94 -28.34 8.77
N LYS A 173 -4.87 -27.56 9.29
CA LYS A 173 -5.84 -27.99 10.30
C LYS A 173 -7.17 -28.31 9.65
N LYS A 174 -7.73 -29.45 10.04
CA LYS A 174 -9.08 -29.84 9.64
C LYS A 174 -10.09 -29.21 10.59
N GLY A 175 -10.82 -28.21 10.12
CA GLY A 175 -11.90 -27.59 10.88
C GLY A 175 -13.20 -28.38 10.74
N ALA A 176 -14.11 -28.23 11.70
CA ALA A 176 -15.43 -28.85 11.65
C ALA A 176 -16.30 -28.37 10.46
N ILE A 177 -15.98 -27.19 9.90
CA ILE A 177 -16.74 -26.53 8.81
C ILE A 177 -15.93 -26.50 7.51
N CYS A 178 -14.63 -26.22 7.59
CA CYS A 178 -13.71 -26.25 6.45
C CYS A 178 -12.27 -26.43 6.93
N ASP A 179 -11.43 -27.01 6.08
CA ASP A 179 -9.99 -27.10 6.31
C ASP A 179 -9.37 -25.70 6.13
N TYR A 180 -8.33 -25.40 6.92
CA TYR A 180 -7.61 -24.13 6.85
C TYR A 180 -6.15 -24.33 7.24
N PHE A 181 -5.29 -23.42 6.78
CA PHE A 181 -3.91 -23.37 7.24
C PHE A 181 -3.80 -22.41 8.42
N GLU A 182 -3.17 -22.88 9.48
CA GLU A 182 -2.79 -22.06 10.63
C GLU A 182 -1.30 -22.22 10.86
N THR A 183 -0.68 -21.18 11.41
CA THR A 183 0.70 -21.27 11.84
C THR A 183 0.78 -22.11 13.11
N ASP A 184 1.50 -23.23 13.07
CA ASP A 184 1.74 -24.14 14.20
C ASP A 184 2.83 -23.59 15.13
N MET A 185 2.63 -22.34 15.52
CA MET A 185 3.61 -21.58 16.26
C MET A 185 3.11 -21.45 17.68
N ASP A 186 3.80 -22.11 18.60
CA ASP A 186 3.83 -21.69 20.00
C ASP A 186 4.46 -20.28 20.04
N ILE A 187 3.65 -19.27 19.75
CA ILE A 187 4.02 -17.85 19.79
C ILE A 187 4.65 -17.53 21.15
N TYR A 188 4.19 -18.21 22.20
CA TYR A 188 4.72 -18.08 23.56
C TYR A 188 6.15 -18.63 23.74
N ASN A 189 6.50 -19.77 23.12
CA ASN A 189 7.83 -20.39 23.32
C ASN A 189 8.93 -19.71 22.51
N LYS A 190 8.62 -19.15 21.34
CA LYS A 190 9.61 -18.42 20.52
C LYS A 190 9.91 -17.05 21.15
N ILE A 191 8.89 -16.35 21.63
CA ILE A 191 9.05 -15.09 22.39
C ILE A 191 9.81 -15.34 23.70
N SER A 192 9.56 -16.42 24.43
CA SER A 192 10.27 -16.69 25.68
C SER A 192 11.76 -16.99 25.50
N ASN A 193 12.15 -17.58 24.37
CA ASN A 193 13.55 -17.92 24.10
C ASN A 193 14.35 -16.74 23.52
N ASP A 194 13.72 -15.86 22.74
CA ASP A 194 14.35 -14.63 22.24
C ASP A 194 14.35 -13.49 23.27
N LEU A 195 13.54 -13.59 24.32
CA LEU A 195 13.69 -12.81 25.54
C LEU A 195 14.87 -13.35 26.35
N ILE A 196 16.09 -13.13 25.83
CA ILE A 196 17.22 -12.87 26.72
C ILE A 196 16.82 -11.57 27.42
N TYR A 197 16.13 -11.67 28.56
CA TYR A 197 16.13 -10.59 29.51
C TYR A 197 17.61 -10.26 29.71
N PRO A 198 18.10 -9.05 29.33
CA PRO A 198 19.43 -8.66 29.76
C PRO A 198 19.39 -8.90 31.26
N GLU A 199 20.35 -9.67 31.80
CA GLU A 199 20.53 -9.82 33.23
C GLU A 199 20.20 -8.46 33.81
N ILE A 200 19.14 -8.39 34.62
CA ILE A 200 18.74 -7.14 35.21
C ILE A 200 19.97 -6.76 36.02
N TYR A 201 20.80 -5.88 35.47
CA TYR A 201 21.85 -5.23 36.18
C TYR A 201 21.06 -4.39 37.17
N VAL A 202 20.78 -5.00 38.32
CA VAL A 202 20.36 -4.31 39.52
C VAL A 202 21.55 -3.42 39.78
N LYS A 203 21.52 -2.21 39.21
CA LYS A 203 22.47 -1.17 39.56
C LYS A 203 22.31 -1.07 41.07
N THR A 204 23.34 -1.51 41.80
CA THR A 204 23.45 -1.33 43.26
C THR A 204 22.84 0.02 43.59
N PRO A 205 21.74 0.07 44.37
CA PRO A 205 21.00 1.28 44.60
C PRO A 205 21.96 2.36 45.08
N MET A 206 21.73 3.61 44.66
CA MET A 206 22.67 4.71 44.91
C MET A 206 23.04 4.87 46.40
N ILE A 207 22.17 4.40 47.29
CA ILE A 207 22.38 4.34 48.73
C ILE A 207 23.59 3.49 49.15
N GLU A 208 23.88 2.39 48.43
CA GLU A 208 25.05 1.52 48.70
C GLU A 208 26.37 2.19 48.29
N LYS A 209 26.30 3.23 47.44
CA LYS A 209 27.47 4.04 47.05
C LYS A 209 27.60 5.32 47.87
N TRP A 210 26.70 5.57 48.83
CA TRP A 210 26.62 6.83 49.58
C TRP A 210 27.86 7.10 50.43
N GLU A 211 28.41 6.09 51.11
CA GLU A 211 29.63 6.21 51.92
C GLU A 211 30.85 6.62 51.08
N LYS A 212 30.92 6.17 49.82
CA LYS A 212 31.98 6.56 48.88
C LYS A 212 31.89 8.05 48.49
N TYR A 213 30.69 8.62 48.46
CA TYR A 213 30.52 10.05 48.18
C TYR A 213 30.80 10.91 49.43
N LEU A 214 30.45 10.42 50.62
CA LEU A 214 30.76 11.10 51.89
C LEU A 214 32.27 11.18 52.16
N SER A 215 33.00 10.08 51.98
CA SER A 215 34.47 10.06 52.13
C SER A 215 35.19 11.02 51.16
N GLY A 216 34.66 11.21 49.95
CA GLY A 216 35.19 12.18 48.98
C GLY A 216 34.87 13.65 49.33
N LEU A 217 33.87 13.92 50.17
CA LEU A 217 33.54 15.25 50.67
C LEU A 217 34.36 15.61 51.91
N GLU A 218 34.59 14.66 52.81
CA GLU A 218 35.44 14.84 54.00
C GLU A 218 36.90 15.17 53.63
N GLN A 219 37.44 14.52 52.60
CA GLN A 219 38.79 14.84 52.09
C GLN A 219 38.92 16.24 51.48
N LYS A 220 37.81 16.86 51.06
CA LYS A 220 37.81 18.21 50.48
C LYS A 220 37.58 19.32 51.51
N MET A 221 37.14 19.00 52.72
CA MET A 221 36.97 19.97 53.82
C MET A 221 38.24 20.15 54.69
N ILE A 222 39.28 19.35 54.48
CA ILE A 222 40.59 19.51 55.11
C ILE A 222 41.53 20.25 54.13
N ILE A 223 41.19 21.50 53.79
CA ILE A 223 42.08 22.51 53.18
C ILE A 223 41.74 23.87 53.80
#